data_AF-A0A2D9HDP2-F1
#
_entry.id   AF-A0A2D9HDP2-F1
#
_cell.length_a   1.000
_cell.length_b   1.000
_cell.length_c   1.000
_cell.angle_alpha   90.00
_cell.angle_beta   90.00
_cell.angle_gamma   90.00
#
_symmetry.space_group_name_H-M   'P 1'
#
loop_
_entity.id
_entity.type
_entity.pdbx_description
1 polymer ?
#
loop_
_entity_poly.entity_id
_entity_poly.type
_entity_poly.pdbx_seq_one_letter_code
_entity_poly.pdbx_strand_id
1 'polypeptide(L)'
;MTEARITSFREFWPYYLAEHRHPLCRLFHFIGTSGFLAALIHGVITRPQPTLLAFGMIVIANGMASRYIEPVRPARRLILVTALAAMAIAPQAFIPGVIWAYGWAWIGHFKVENNRPATFDYPAWSLIGDFRMYGMMTLGHLWSGDSVREEES
;
A
#
# COMPACT_ATOMS: atom_id res chain seq x y z
N MET A 1 25.17 -7.99 -16.76
CA MET A 1 25.50 -7.09 -15.64
C MET A 1 24.42 -7.26 -14.60
N THR A 2 24.74 -7.62 -13.36
CA THR A 2 23.74 -7.74 -12.29
C THR A 2 23.22 -6.33 -12.01
N GLU A 3 21.95 -6.06 -12.28
CA GLU A 3 21.36 -4.77 -11.93
C GLU A 3 21.54 -4.54 -10.42
N ALA A 4 21.98 -3.34 -10.04
CA ALA A 4 22.18 -3.00 -8.65
C ALA A 4 20.83 -3.09 -7.92
N ARG A 5 20.78 -3.86 -6.83
CA ARG A 5 19.57 -4.00 -6.02
C ARG A 5 19.18 -2.63 -5.43
N ILE A 6 17.91 -2.26 -5.53
CA ILE A 6 17.37 -1.04 -4.92
C ILE A 6 17.57 -1.11 -3.40
N THR A 7 18.15 -0.06 -2.80
CA THR A 7 18.54 -0.07 -1.38
C THR A 7 17.81 0.94 -0.51
N SER A 8 17.17 1.94 -1.12
CA SER A 8 16.38 2.95 -0.42
C SER A 8 14.96 3.05 -0.97
N PHE A 9 14.03 3.56 -0.17
CA PHE A 9 12.67 3.83 -0.66
C PHE A 9 12.65 4.99 -1.67
N ARG A 10 13.59 5.93 -1.56
CA ARG A 10 13.76 7.01 -2.54
C ARG A 10 14.08 6.46 -3.93
N GLU A 11 14.94 5.45 -4.01
CA GLU A 11 15.23 4.73 -5.26
C GLU A 11 14.05 3.83 -5.69
N PHE A 12 13.38 3.21 -4.72
CA PHE A 12 12.24 2.32 -4.99
C PHE A 12 11.02 3.05 -5.56
N TRP A 13 10.77 4.28 -5.11
CA TRP A 13 9.50 4.93 -5.38
C TRP A 13 9.28 5.29 -6.88
N PRO A 14 10.26 5.83 -7.62
CA PRO A 14 10.14 5.99 -9.08
C PRO A 14 9.96 4.65 -9.80
N TYR A 15 10.67 3.60 -9.37
CA TYR A 15 10.47 2.24 -9.88
C TYR A 15 9.04 1.77 -9.62
N TYR A 16 8.52 1.97 -8.40
CA TYR A 16 7.16 1.61 -8.04
C TYR A 16 6.13 2.35 -8.91
N LEU A 17 6.25 3.66 -9.11
CA LEU A 17 5.32 4.39 -9.98
C LEU A 17 5.42 3.94 -11.44
N ALA A 18 6.60 3.57 -11.91
CA ALA A 18 6.79 3.01 -13.25
C ALA A 18 6.07 1.66 -13.45
N GLU A 19 5.87 0.88 -12.38
CA GLU A 19 5.05 -0.33 -12.39
C GLU A 19 3.53 -0.05 -12.32
N HIS A 20 3.11 1.22 -12.16
CA HIS A 20 1.72 1.66 -12.04
C HIS A 20 1.44 2.90 -12.92
N ARG A 21 1.96 2.91 -14.15
CA ARG A 21 1.86 4.07 -15.06
C ARG A 21 0.44 4.31 -15.56
N HIS A 22 -0.34 3.27 -15.73
CA HIS A 22 -1.70 3.37 -16.24
C HIS A 22 -2.68 3.76 -15.12
N PRO A 23 -3.54 4.77 -15.32
CA PRO A 23 -4.51 5.22 -14.31
C PRO A 23 -5.43 4.11 -13.79
N LEU A 24 -5.85 3.19 -14.67
CA LEU A 24 -6.67 2.04 -14.26
C LEU A 24 -5.95 1.09 -13.30
N CYS A 25 -4.64 0.90 -13.43
CA CYS A 25 -3.88 0.11 -12.47
C CYS A 25 -3.95 0.76 -11.08
N ARG A 26 -3.65 2.05 -11.01
CA ARG A 26 -3.73 2.82 -9.76
C ARG A 26 -5.15 2.86 -9.17
N LEU A 27 -6.18 2.98 -10.02
CA LEU A 27 -7.58 2.90 -9.60
C LEU A 27 -7.90 1.55 -8.94
N PHE A 28 -7.43 0.43 -9.49
CA PHE A 28 -7.65 -0.87 -8.87
C PHE A 28 -6.95 -0.98 -7.51
N HIS A 29 -5.72 -0.47 -7.38
CA HIS A 29 -5.05 -0.38 -6.08
C HIS A 29 -5.82 0.52 -5.10
N PHE A 30 -6.39 1.63 -5.59
CA PHE A 30 -7.21 2.52 -4.78
C PHE A 30 -8.49 1.83 -4.27
N ILE A 31 -9.21 1.11 -5.15
CA ILE A 31 -10.40 0.32 -4.78
C ILE A 31 -10.04 -0.79 -3.78
N GLY A 32 -8.95 -1.50 -4.02
CA GLY A 32 -8.45 -2.55 -3.13
C GLY A 32 -8.14 -2.02 -1.74
N THR A 33 -7.37 -0.93 -1.66
CA THR A 33 -6.97 -0.29 -0.40
C THR A 33 -8.17 0.30 0.34
N SER A 34 -9.10 0.95 -0.37
CA SER A 34 -10.35 1.46 0.20
C SER A 34 -11.18 0.36 0.83
N GLY A 35 -11.33 -0.78 0.14
CA GLY A 35 -12.07 -1.93 0.65
C GLY A 35 -11.42 -2.56 1.88
N PHE A 36 -10.09 -2.66 1.90
CA PHE A 36 -9.36 -3.12 3.10
C PHE A 36 -9.58 -2.19 4.29
N LEU A 37 -9.44 -0.87 4.10
CA LEU A 37 -9.68 0.12 5.15
C LEU A 37 -11.14 0.09 5.65
N ALA A 38 -12.11 -0.04 4.75
CA ALA A 38 -13.52 -0.18 5.11
C ALA A 38 -13.78 -1.46 5.92
N ALA A 39 -13.14 -2.58 5.57
CA ALA A 39 -13.24 -3.83 6.32
C ALA A 39 -12.68 -3.68 7.75
N LEU A 40 -11.54 -3.00 7.92
CA LEU A 40 -10.98 -2.70 9.24
C LEU A 40 -11.91 -1.81 10.07
N ILE A 41 -12.47 -0.75 9.48
CA ILE A 41 -13.43 0.15 10.15
C ILE A 41 -14.68 -0.63 10.56
N HIS A 42 -15.23 -1.46 9.68
CA HIS A 42 -16.36 -2.33 10.00
C HIS A 42 -16.02 -3.30 11.15
N GLY A 43 -14.81 -3.86 11.15
CA GLY A 43 -14.31 -4.68 12.26
C GLY A 43 -14.28 -3.94 13.60
N VAL A 44 -13.83 -2.69 13.61
CA VAL A 44 -13.84 -1.81 14.80
C VAL A 44 -15.27 -1.57 15.27
N ILE A 45 -16.20 -1.23 14.37
CA ILE A 45 -17.59 -0.89 14.72
C ILE A 45 -18.32 -2.10 15.29
N THR A 46 -18.15 -3.28 14.69
CA THR A 46 -18.86 -4.50 15.10
C THR A 46 -18.26 -5.16 16.34
N ARG A 47 -16.97 -4.93 16.61
CA ARG A 47 -16.27 -5.38 17.82
C ARG A 47 -15.32 -4.29 18.29
N PRO A 48 -15.81 -3.30 19.08
CA PRO A 48 -15.00 -2.18 19.51
C PRO A 48 -13.87 -2.64 20.42
N GLN A 49 -12.70 -2.82 19.81
CA GLN A 49 -11.44 -3.11 20.46
C GLN A 49 -10.55 -1.89 20.23
N PRO A 50 -10.18 -1.13 21.28
CA PRO A 50 -9.35 0.08 21.17
C PRO A 50 -8.03 -0.15 20.43
N THR A 51 -7.55 -1.39 20.41
CA THR A 51 -6.36 -1.83 19.70
C THR A 51 -6.48 -1.74 18.17
N LEU A 52 -7.68 -1.91 17.59
CA LEU A 52 -7.92 -1.74 16.15
C LEU A 52 -7.88 -0.26 15.73
N LEU A 53 -8.32 0.65 16.60
CA LEU A 53 -8.24 2.09 16.37
C LEU A 53 -6.78 2.57 16.38
N ALA A 54 -5.99 2.12 17.36
CA ALA A 54 -4.55 2.37 17.41
C ALA A 54 -3.83 1.80 16.16
N PHE A 55 -4.25 0.63 15.68
CA PHE A 55 -3.72 0.03 14.46
C PHE A 55 -3.99 0.88 13.20
N GLY A 56 -5.24 1.30 12.98
CA GLY A 56 -5.60 2.16 11.85
C GLY A 56 -4.82 3.48 11.86
N MET A 57 -4.67 4.10 13.03
CA MET A 57 -3.89 5.33 13.19
C MET A 57 -2.40 5.12 12.92
N ILE A 58 -1.80 4.00 13.35
CA ILE A 58 -0.39 3.70 13.09
C ILE A 58 -0.14 3.47 11.60
N VAL A 59 -1.00 2.73 10.89
CA VAL A 59 -0.84 2.46 9.46
C VAL A 59 -0.95 3.75 8.65
N ILE A 60 -1.97 4.57 8.93
CA ILE A 60 -2.16 5.88 8.28
C ILE A 60 -0.99 6.81 8.61
N ALA A 61 -0.58 6.91 9.87
CA ALA A 61 0.55 7.74 10.29
C ALA A 61 1.86 7.31 9.61
N ASN A 62 2.12 6.01 9.48
CA ASN A 62 3.32 5.52 8.77
C ASN A 62 3.26 5.84 7.27
N GLY A 63 2.11 5.70 6.61
CA GLY A 63 1.93 6.06 5.20
C GLY A 63 2.00 7.58 4.93
N MET A 64 1.59 8.42 5.89
CA MET A 64 1.76 9.87 5.80
C MET A 64 3.20 10.30 6.13
N ALA A 65 3.83 9.67 7.13
CA ALA A 65 5.19 9.96 7.55
C ALA A 65 6.25 9.46 6.55
N SER A 66 5.93 8.49 5.68
CA SER A 66 6.83 8.05 4.61
C SER A 66 7.13 9.14 3.57
N ARG A 67 6.43 10.28 3.60
CA ARG A 67 6.78 11.50 2.85
C ARG A 67 8.06 12.16 3.36
N TYR A 68 8.44 11.90 4.62
CA TYR A 68 9.54 12.55 5.31
C TYR A 68 10.64 11.59 5.81
N ILE A 69 10.33 10.30 5.88
CA ILE A 69 11.20 9.29 6.49
C ILE A 69 11.44 8.17 5.47
N GLU A 70 12.69 7.98 5.04
CA GLU A 70 13.07 6.72 4.41
C GLU A 70 12.77 5.60 5.41
N PRO A 71 12.01 4.56 5.05
CA PRO A 71 11.71 3.45 5.94
C PRO A 71 13.01 2.72 6.28
N VAL A 72 13.64 3.19 7.35
CA VAL A 72 14.75 2.56 8.02
C VAL A 72 14.33 1.14 8.42
N ARG A 73 15.30 0.23 8.53
CA ARG A 73 15.10 -1.19 8.93
C ARG A 73 14.04 -1.44 10.05
N PRO A 74 13.84 -0.60 11.08
CA PRO A 74 12.77 -0.80 12.07
C PRO A 74 11.33 -0.65 11.50
N ALA A 75 11.09 0.16 10.46
CA ALA A 75 9.76 0.33 9.88
C ALA A 75 9.19 -0.99 9.31
N ARG A 76 10.04 -1.82 8.71
CA ARG A 76 9.66 -3.15 8.19
C ARG A 76 9.19 -4.09 9.30
N ARG A 77 9.88 -4.07 10.46
CA ARG A 77 9.50 -4.88 11.63
C ARG A 77 8.21 -4.37 12.24
N LEU A 78 8.05 -3.04 12.33
CA LEU A 78 6.83 -2.44 12.86
C LEU A 78 5.62 -2.79 12.00
N ILE A 79 5.70 -2.67 10.67
CA ILE A 79 4.63 -3.06 9.73
C ILE A 79 4.26 -4.54 9.88
N LEU A 80 5.25 -5.43 10.00
CA LEU A 80 5.00 -6.86 10.18
C LEU A 80 4.30 -7.12 11.52
N VAL A 81 4.80 -6.54 12.61
CA VAL A 81 4.21 -6.70 13.94
C VAL A 81 2.79 -6.14 13.99
N THR A 82 2.54 -4.99 13.38
CA THR A 82 1.19 -4.40 13.34
C THR A 82 0.23 -5.24 12.49
N ALA A 83 0.66 -5.75 11.33
CA ALA A 83 -0.15 -6.65 10.52
C ALA A 83 -0.51 -7.95 11.25
N LEU A 84 0.45 -8.57 11.96
CA LEU A 84 0.22 -9.78 12.76
C LEU A 84 -0.72 -9.51 13.94
N ALA A 85 -0.58 -8.37 14.62
CA ALA A 85 -1.49 -7.98 15.68
C ALA A 85 -2.93 -7.77 15.15
N ALA A 86 -3.10 -7.09 14.02
CA ALA A 86 -4.41 -6.89 13.41
C ALA A 86 -5.06 -8.21 12.96
N MET A 87 -4.27 -9.15 12.42
CA MET A 87 -4.72 -10.50 12.11
C MET A 87 -5.22 -11.24 13.36
N ALA A 88 -4.50 -11.15 14.49
CA ALA A 88 -4.88 -11.83 15.74
C ALA A 88 -6.13 -11.23 16.39
N ILE A 89 -6.33 -9.92 16.25
CA ILE A 89 -7.39 -9.16 16.91
C ILE A 89 -8.71 -9.21 16.11
N ALA A 90 -8.64 -9.09 14.78
CA ALA A 90 -9.81 -9.07 13.91
C ALA A 90 -9.65 -9.92 12.63
N PRO A 91 -9.41 -11.24 12.75
CA PRO A 91 -9.17 -12.11 11.59
C PRO A 91 -10.31 -12.07 10.57
N GLN A 92 -11.56 -11.98 11.05
CA GLN A 92 -12.76 -11.93 10.21
C GLN A 92 -12.86 -10.68 9.33
N ALA A 93 -12.16 -9.59 9.69
CA ALA A 93 -12.10 -8.37 8.89
C ALA A 93 -10.78 -8.27 8.11
N PHE A 94 -9.67 -8.64 8.76
CA PHE A 94 -8.34 -8.54 8.21
C PHE A 94 -8.11 -9.50 7.05
N ILE A 95 -8.45 -10.79 7.19
CA ILE A 95 -8.21 -11.80 6.13
C ILE A 95 -9.00 -11.46 4.86
N PRO A 96 -10.34 -11.25 4.92
CA PRO A 96 -11.09 -10.92 3.71
C PRO A 96 -10.65 -9.59 3.10
N GLY A 97 -10.31 -8.61 3.93
CA GLY A 97 -9.80 -7.33 3.47
C GLY A 97 -8.47 -7.45 2.72
N VAL A 98 -7.53 -8.27 3.20
CA VAL A 98 -6.26 -8.53 2.49
C VAL A 98 -6.52 -9.25 1.17
N ILE A 99 -7.40 -10.27 1.15
CA ILE A 99 -7.76 -10.98 -0.09
C ILE A 99 -8.37 -10.00 -1.10
N TRP A 100 -9.25 -9.11 -0.65
CA TRP A 100 -9.86 -8.08 -1.49
C TRP A 100 -8.81 -7.12 -2.08
N ALA A 101 -7.91 -6.60 -1.23
CA ALA A 101 -6.87 -5.67 -1.66
C ALA A 101 -5.95 -6.30 -2.71
N TYR A 102 -5.44 -7.50 -2.45
CA TYR A 102 -4.59 -8.23 -3.40
C TYR A 102 -5.33 -8.60 -4.69
N GLY A 103 -6.59 -9.00 -4.60
CA GLY A 103 -7.42 -9.32 -5.76
C GLY A 103 -7.51 -8.16 -6.75
N TRP A 104 -7.80 -6.95 -6.26
CA TRP A 104 -7.85 -5.77 -7.11
C TRP A 104 -6.46 -5.34 -7.61
N ALA A 105 -5.43 -5.33 -6.75
CA ALA A 105 -4.07 -4.98 -7.15
C ALA A 105 -3.56 -5.88 -8.30
N TRP A 106 -3.82 -7.19 -8.22
CA TRP A 106 -3.44 -8.15 -9.26
C TRP A 106 -4.16 -7.93 -10.59
N ILE A 107 -5.41 -7.46 -10.58
CA ILE A 107 -6.09 -7.08 -11.83
C ILE A 107 -5.32 -5.94 -12.50
N GLY A 108 -4.90 -4.91 -11.74
CA GLY A 108 -4.06 -3.84 -12.25
C GLY A 108 -2.77 -4.34 -12.88
N HIS A 109 -1.97 -5.09 -12.12
CA HIS A 109 -0.68 -5.58 -12.60
C HIS A 109 -0.80 -6.54 -13.79
N PHE A 110 -1.66 -7.55 -13.72
CA PHE A 110 -1.67 -8.61 -14.73
C PHE A 110 -2.56 -8.33 -15.94
N LYS A 111 -3.58 -7.47 -15.82
CA LYS A 111 -4.51 -7.17 -16.93
C LYS A 111 -4.31 -5.79 -17.53
N VAL A 112 -3.77 -4.83 -16.77
CA VAL A 112 -3.55 -3.46 -17.27
C VAL A 112 -2.08 -3.27 -17.64
N GLU A 113 -1.18 -3.42 -16.67
CA GLU A 113 0.24 -3.14 -16.87
C GLU A 113 1.00 -4.29 -17.56
N ASN A 114 0.45 -5.50 -17.50
CA ASN A 114 1.09 -6.73 -17.96
C ASN A 114 2.47 -6.95 -17.31
N ASN A 115 2.61 -6.58 -16.04
CA ASN A 115 3.84 -6.70 -15.27
C ASN A 115 3.70 -7.64 -14.07
N ARG A 116 4.83 -7.93 -13.45
CA ARG A 116 4.89 -8.70 -12.20
C ARG A 116 4.92 -7.71 -11.02
N PRO A 117 4.00 -7.82 -10.05
CA PRO A 117 3.98 -6.93 -8.90
C PRO A 117 5.33 -6.84 -8.18
N ALA A 118 5.79 -5.62 -7.90
CA ALA A 118 7.01 -5.35 -7.14
C ALA A 118 7.02 -5.99 -5.74
N THR A 119 5.84 -6.34 -5.21
CA THR A 119 5.67 -7.00 -3.90
C THR A 119 6.44 -8.31 -3.80
N PHE A 120 6.70 -8.99 -4.92
CA PHE A 120 7.47 -10.23 -4.92
C PHE A 120 8.96 -10.03 -4.63
N ASP A 121 9.50 -8.84 -4.94
CA ASP A 121 10.91 -8.51 -4.75
C ASP A 121 11.12 -7.60 -3.53
N TYR A 122 10.17 -6.68 -3.29
CA TYR A 122 10.23 -5.62 -2.28
C TYR A 122 8.94 -5.51 -1.44
N PRO A 123 8.48 -6.59 -0.75
CA PRO A 123 7.14 -6.66 -0.16
C PRO A 123 6.79 -5.53 0.81
N ALA A 124 7.74 -5.14 1.67
CA ALA A 124 7.49 -4.07 2.62
C ALA A 124 7.45 -2.68 1.96
N TRP A 125 8.29 -2.43 0.94
CA TRP A 125 8.25 -1.16 0.23
C TRP A 125 7.05 -1.07 -0.70
N SER A 126 6.60 -2.17 -1.30
CA SER A 126 5.36 -2.19 -2.08
C SER A 126 4.15 -1.84 -1.23
N LEU A 127 4.04 -2.39 -0.02
CA LEU A 127 2.95 -2.02 0.89
C LEU A 127 3.01 -0.53 1.27
N ILE A 128 4.19 0.00 1.57
CA ILE A 128 4.36 1.44 1.84
C ILE A 128 4.01 2.26 0.58
N GLY A 129 4.38 1.77 -0.59
CA GLY A 129 4.08 2.36 -1.89
C GLY A 129 2.57 2.43 -2.15
N ASP A 130 1.83 1.36 -1.85
CA ASP A 130 0.37 1.31 -1.96
C ASP A 130 -0.28 2.40 -1.10
N PHE A 131 0.12 2.54 0.17
CA PHE A 131 -0.41 3.57 1.05
C PHE A 131 0.02 5.00 0.66
N ARG A 132 1.25 5.18 0.18
CA ARG A 132 1.72 6.48 -0.35
C ARG A 132 0.91 6.88 -1.58
N MET A 133 0.73 5.97 -2.52
CA MET A 133 -0.05 6.17 -3.74
C MET A 133 -1.52 6.43 -3.41
N TYR A 134 -2.12 5.64 -2.52
CA TYR A 134 -3.47 5.86 -2.01
C TYR A 134 -3.62 7.28 -1.43
N GLY A 135 -2.68 7.71 -0.58
CA GLY A 135 -2.65 9.05 -0.01
C GLY A 135 -2.53 10.16 -1.06
N MET A 136 -1.73 9.96 -2.11
CA MET A 136 -1.62 10.92 -3.22
C MET A 136 -2.93 10.99 -4.02
N MET A 137 -3.55 9.85 -4.30
CA MET A 137 -4.85 9.78 -4.98
C MET A 137 -5.96 10.42 -4.15
N THR A 138 -6.02 10.20 -2.83
CA THR A 138 -7.01 10.90 -1.98
C THR A 138 -6.85 12.42 -2.00
N LEU A 139 -5.65 12.93 -2.29
CA LEU A 139 -5.37 14.36 -2.41
C LEU A 139 -5.56 14.91 -3.83
N GLY A 140 -6.02 14.07 -4.77
CA GLY A 140 -6.30 14.48 -6.15
C GLY A 140 -5.13 14.33 -7.12
N HIS A 141 -4.03 13.69 -6.74
CA HIS A 141 -2.91 13.39 -7.63
C HIS A 141 -3.00 11.98 -8.22
N LEU A 142 -2.24 11.67 -9.28
CA LEU A 142 -2.12 10.32 -9.84
C LEU A 142 -3.43 9.75 -10.43
N TRP A 143 -4.45 10.57 -10.71
CA TRP A 143 -5.72 10.08 -11.29
C TRP A 143 -5.69 9.93 -12.81
N SER A 144 -4.72 10.56 -13.47
CA SER A 144 -4.64 10.60 -14.92
C SER A 144 -3.22 10.34 -15.40
N GLY A 145 -3.01 10.41 -16.71
CA GLY A 145 -1.68 10.46 -17.31
C GLY A 145 -0.70 9.38 -16.85
N ASP A 146 0.57 9.75 -16.89
CA ASP A 146 1.70 8.92 -16.47
C ASP A 146 2.08 9.29 -15.04
N SER A 147 2.02 8.32 -14.13
CA SER A 147 2.32 8.52 -12.70
C SER A 147 3.69 9.12 -12.45
N VAL A 148 4.70 8.77 -13.25
CA VAL A 148 6.07 9.27 -13.09
C VAL A 148 6.12 10.77 -13.41
N ARG A 149 5.42 11.18 -14.46
CA ARG A 149 5.37 12.59 -14.88
C ARG A 149 4.53 13.45 -13.94
N GLU A 150 3.44 12.91 -13.40
CA GLU A 150 2.57 13.63 -12.46
C GLU A 150 3.23 13.84 -11.09
N GLU A 151 4.22 13.03 -10.70
CA GLU A 151 4.98 13.30 -9.47
C GLU A 151 6.05 14.39 -9.66
N GLU A 152 6.62 14.50 -10.85
CA GLU A 152 7.67 15.48 -11.16
C GLU A 152 7.12 16.92 -11.35
N SER A 153 5.79 17.07 -11.50
CA SER A 153 5.09 18.36 -11.71
C SER A 153 4.58 18.99 -10.42
#